data_AF-I0AGD0-F1
#
_entry.id   AF-I0AGD0-F1
#
_cell.length_a   1.000
_cell.length_b   1.000
_cell.length_c   1.000
_cell.angle_alpha   90.00
_cell.angle_beta   90.00
_cell.angle_gamma   90.00
#
_symmetry.space_group_name_H-M   'P 1'
#
loop_
_entity.id
_entity.type
_entity.pdbx_description
1 polymer ?
#
loop_
_entity_poly.entity_id
_entity_poly.type
_entity_poly.pdbx_seq_one_letter_code
_entity_poly.pdbx_strand_id
1 'polypeptide(L)'
;MLSEEITADELALESIASLFAVDEQNNLFVFRDSLKKWKPKVDNEPEAKRFLNSIIRSKVNQHIAKLLREADPFFSKLLDKVNYQIKKKSFKKIHYLGCAYIVPDDSEEICGKIIPERDFNQLPIKFFKYSENFINDLFQYLKEETNFAAAIPLNLLIFKLKDTDSSCFTISESTSEQIEERDIDSVVEIAIKRALEKLNDTYLQKSKLRNDELSVFQKTLIDIAFDLKNGGVNPGLHKYFLLNHGNLTYEEYKLRYQNILEYLFKLLKHYIAEELDR
;
A
#
# COMPACT_ATOMS: atom_id res chain seq x y z
N MET A 1 2.72 18.94 -17.15
CA MET A 1 3.03 19.80 -15.99
C MET A 1 3.42 18.87 -14.86
N LEU A 2 4.47 19.22 -14.13
CA LEU A 2 5.03 18.44 -13.03
C LEU A 2 3.92 17.93 -12.11
N SER A 3 3.99 16.66 -11.71
CA SER A 3 3.29 16.18 -10.52
C SER A 3 3.52 17.22 -9.43
N GLU A 4 2.46 17.82 -8.90
CA GLU A 4 2.57 18.54 -7.63
C GLU A 4 3.06 17.48 -6.63
N GLU A 5 4.37 17.48 -6.38
CA GLU A 5 4.96 16.72 -5.30
C GLU A 5 4.29 17.24 -4.03
N ILE A 6 3.37 16.46 -3.48
CA ILE A 6 2.75 16.75 -2.19
C ILE A 6 3.92 16.97 -1.23
N THR A 7 4.03 18.19 -0.71
CA THR A 7 5.11 18.54 0.20
C THR A 7 4.91 17.79 1.51
N ALA A 8 6.00 17.57 2.25
CA ALA A 8 5.92 16.93 3.57
C ALA A 8 4.95 17.67 4.51
N ASP A 9 4.82 18.99 4.36
CA ASP A 9 3.92 19.83 5.13
C ASP A 9 2.45 19.63 4.75
N GLU A 10 2.14 19.54 3.45
CA GLU A 10 0.79 19.23 2.96
C GLU A 10 0.36 17.83 3.39
N LEU A 11 1.28 16.86 3.32
CA LEU A 11 1.08 15.50 3.79
C LEU A 11 0.79 15.45 5.30
N ALA A 12 1.52 16.25 6.08
CA ALA A 12 1.33 16.36 7.52
C ALA A 12 -0.02 17.01 7.85
N LEU A 13 -0.41 18.06 7.13
CA LEU A 13 -1.70 18.73 7.28
C LEU A 13 -2.85 17.80 6.92
N GLU A 14 -2.78 17.11 5.79
CA GLU A 14 -3.80 16.15 5.36
C GLU A 14 -3.95 14.99 6.36
N SER A 15 -2.82 14.52 6.90
CA SER A 15 -2.79 13.47 7.93
C SER A 15 -3.57 13.84 9.19
N ILE A 16 -3.49 15.10 9.63
CA ILE A 16 -4.11 15.55 10.89
C ILE A 16 -5.43 16.29 10.69
N ALA A 17 -5.78 16.70 9.48
CA ALA A 17 -6.98 17.50 9.19
C ALA A 17 -8.25 16.88 9.78
N SER A 18 -8.37 15.55 9.70
CA SER A 18 -9.52 14.82 10.27
C SER A 18 -9.67 14.96 11.79
N LEU A 19 -8.63 15.35 12.54
CA LEU A 19 -8.72 15.64 13.98
C LEU A 19 -9.51 16.89 14.28
N PHE A 20 -9.47 17.86 13.37
CA PHE A 20 -10.10 19.16 13.51
C PHE A 20 -11.51 19.18 12.93
N ALA A 21 -12.05 18.02 12.54
CA ALA A 21 -13.41 17.91 12.08
C ALA A 21 -14.39 18.21 13.23
N VAL A 22 -15.37 19.07 12.93
CA VAL A 22 -16.41 19.49 13.86
C VAL A 22 -17.73 18.75 13.58
N ASP A 23 -18.50 18.47 14.64
CA ASP A 23 -19.88 18.00 14.52
C ASP A 23 -20.85 19.16 14.24
N GLU A 24 -22.13 18.84 14.05
CA GLU A 24 -23.21 19.84 13.82
C GLU A 24 -23.33 20.86 14.96
N GLN A 25 -22.81 20.54 16.14
CA GLN A 25 -22.78 21.41 17.31
C GLN A 25 -21.43 22.14 17.48
N ASN A 26 -20.61 22.16 16.42
CA ASN A 26 -19.29 22.79 16.36
C ASN A 26 -18.27 22.24 17.36
N ASN A 27 -18.43 20.99 17.80
CA ASN A 27 -17.49 20.33 18.70
C ASN A 27 -16.48 19.48 17.93
N LEU A 28 -15.24 19.48 18.41
CA LEU A 28 -14.16 18.61 17.94
C LEU A 28 -14.41 17.14 18.36
N PHE A 29 -15.30 16.45 17.65
CA PHE A 29 -15.79 15.14 18.05
C PHE A 29 -14.69 14.07 18.10
N VAL A 30 -13.69 14.16 17.22
CA VAL A 30 -12.57 13.19 17.18
C VAL A 30 -11.71 13.29 18.44
N PHE A 31 -11.41 14.51 18.90
CA PHE A 31 -10.68 14.73 20.15
C PHE A 31 -11.52 14.27 21.35
N ARG A 32 -12.80 14.62 21.39
CA ARG A 32 -13.72 14.22 22.47
C ARG A 32 -13.79 12.70 22.61
N ASP A 33 -14.01 12.00 21.51
CA ASP A 33 -14.20 10.55 21.52
C ASP A 33 -12.88 9.82 21.82
N SER A 34 -11.75 10.37 21.38
CA SER A 34 -10.44 9.84 21.72
C SER A 34 -10.10 10.07 23.19
N LEU A 35 -10.47 11.22 23.77
CA LEU A 35 -10.27 11.53 25.18
C LEU A 35 -11.08 10.58 26.08
N LYS A 36 -12.32 10.24 25.71
CA LYS A 36 -13.15 9.27 26.43
C LYS A 36 -12.53 7.87 26.50
N LYS A 37 -11.78 7.48 25.47
CA LYS A 37 -11.13 6.16 25.36
C LYS A 37 -9.71 6.15 25.91
N TRP A 38 -9.14 7.32 26.19
CA TRP A 38 -7.76 7.46 26.61
C TRP A 38 -7.56 7.02 28.06
N LYS A 39 -6.55 6.18 28.28
CA LYS A 39 -6.06 5.78 29.60
C LYS A 39 -4.55 5.93 29.59
N PRO A 40 -3.92 6.57 30.60
CA PRO A 40 -4.47 7.11 31.85
C PRO A 40 -5.23 8.43 31.68
N LYS A 41 -6.02 8.85 32.68
CA LYS A 41 -6.77 10.12 32.64
C LYS A 41 -5.82 11.30 32.38
N VAL A 42 -6.31 12.32 31.67
CA VAL A 42 -5.57 13.55 31.40
C VAL A 42 -5.92 14.57 32.48
N ASP A 43 -5.06 14.71 33.49
CA ASP A 43 -5.29 15.57 34.66
C ASP A 43 -4.29 16.75 34.73
N ASN A 44 -3.22 16.72 33.95
CA ASN A 44 -2.21 17.78 33.90
C ASN A 44 -1.71 18.07 32.48
N GLU A 45 -1.02 19.21 32.32
CA GLU A 45 -0.48 19.67 31.04
C GLU A 45 0.51 18.68 30.39
N PRO A 46 1.45 18.04 31.13
CA PRO A 46 2.28 16.97 30.57
C PRO A 46 1.49 15.80 29.98
N GLU A 47 0.42 15.36 30.65
CA GLU A 47 -0.45 14.30 30.16
C GLU A 47 -1.26 14.74 28.94
N ALA A 48 -1.74 15.99 28.92
CA ALA A 48 -2.43 16.56 27.77
C ALA A 48 -1.51 16.60 26.54
N LYS A 49 -0.24 17.00 26.73
CA LYS A 49 0.78 16.96 25.69
C LYS A 49 1.04 15.54 25.18
N ARG A 50 1.12 14.56 26.08
CA ARG A 50 1.28 13.14 25.70
C ARG A 50 0.09 12.62 24.90
N PHE A 51 -1.13 12.93 25.35
CA PHE A 51 -2.38 12.60 24.67
C PHE A 51 -2.40 13.18 23.25
N LEU A 52 -2.16 14.48 23.11
CA LEU A 52 -2.13 15.18 21.82
C LEU A 52 -1.10 14.59 20.87
N ASN A 53 0.14 14.43 21.33
CA ASN A 53 1.21 13.82 20.53
C ASN A 53 0.84 12.41 20.08
N SER A 54 0.19 11.63 20.95
CA SER A 54 -0.21 10.27 20.63
C SER A 54 -1.31 10.21 19.58
N ILE A 55 -2.30 11.09 19.66
CA ILE A 55 -3.39 11.21 18.67
C ILE A 55 -2.90 11.75 17.33
N ILE A 56 -2.00 12.73 17.34
CA ILE A 56 -1.39 13.25 16.12
C ILE A 56 -0.61 12.12 15.43
N ARG A 57 0.28 11.44 16.17
CA ARG A 57 1.07 10.32 15.65
C ARG A 57 0.18 9.19 15.12
N SER A 58 -0.90 8.91 15.81
CA SER A 58 -1.92 7.96 15.40
C SER A 58 -2.49 8.26 14.01
N LYS A 59 -2.96 9.50 13.80
CA LYS A 59 -3.58 9.91 12.55
C LYS A 59 -2.60 9.96 11.39
N VAL A 60 -1.39 10.43 11.66
CA VAL A 60 -0.26 10.35 10.74
C VAL A 60 0.00 8.89 10.33
N ASN A 61 0.06 7.95 11.28
CA ASN A 61 0.26 6.53 10.97
C ASN A 61 -0.88 5.93 10.15
N GLN A 62 -2.14 6.31 10.39
CA GLN A 62 -3.28 5.86 9.59
C GLN A 62 -3.17 6.34 8.14
N HIS A 63 -2.86 7.62 7.97
CA HIS A 63 -2.74 8.24 6.65
C HIS A 63 -1.54 7.68 5.88
N ILE A 64 -0.38 7.56 6.53
CA ILE A 64 0.81 6.91 5.98
C ILE A 64 0.51 5.47 5.55
N ALA A 65 -0.21 4.68 6.36
CA ALA A 65 -0.53 3.30 5.98
C ALA A 65 -1.45 3.21 4.76
N LYS A 66 -2.38 4.16 4.61
CA LYS A 66 -3.22 4.27 3.41
C LYS A 66 -2.37 4.62 2.20
N LEU A 67 -1.54 5.65 2.32
CA LEU A 67 -0.62 6.08 1.26
C LEU A 67 0.36 5.00 0.86
N LEU A 68 0.91 4.24 1.81
CA LEU A 68 1.83 3.13 1.52
C LEU A 68 1.13 1.95 0.89
N ARG A 69 -0.12 1.66 1.28
CA ARG A 69 -0.89 0.64 0.57
C ARG A 69 -1.15 1.03 -0.89
N GLU A 70 -1.31 2.32 -1.14
CA GLU A 70 -1.44 2.86 -2.49
C GLU A 70 -0.07 2.86 -3.20
N ALA A 71 0.99 3.37 -2.56
CA ALA A 71 2.33 3.62 -3.11
C ALA A 71 3.23 2.39 -3.26
N ASP A 72 3.05 1.34 -2.46
CA ASP A 72 4.01 0.25 -2.30
C ASP A 72 3.34 -1.13 -2.42
N PRO A 73 3.47 -1.81 -3.58
CA PRO A 73 2.93 -3.15 -3.77
C PRO A 73 3.55 -4.22 -2.85
N PHE A 74 4.80 -4.05 -2.40
CA PHE A 74 5.42 -4.98 -1.47
C PHE A 74 4.76 -4.88 -0.10
N PHE A 75 4.53 -3.64 0.36
CA PHE A 75 3.76 -3.39 1.57
C PHE A 75 2.36 -4.00 1.46
N SER A 76 1.66 -3.80 0.33
CA SER A 76 0.32 -4.39 0.12
C SER A 76 0.36 -5.93 0.14
N LYS A 77 1.31 -6.55 -0.55
CA LYS A 77 1.45 -8.02 -0.60
C LYS A 77 1.76 -8.62 0.77
N LEU A 78 2.66 -8.00 1.54
CA LEU A 78 2.96 -8.41 2.90
C LEU A 78 1.75 -8.23 3.81
N LEU A 79 1.06 -7.09 3.72
CA LEU A 79 -0.15 -6.83 4.48
C LEU A 79 -1.24 -7.88 4.18
N ASP A 80 -1.42 -8.28 2.93
CA ASP A 80 -2.39 -9.30 2.55
C ASP A 80 -1.99 -10.70 3.06
N LYS A 81 -0.70 -11.05 3.01
CA LYS A 81 -0.16 -12.28 3.62
C LYS A 81 -0.39 -12.31 5.14
N VAL A 82 -0.09 -11.21 5.85
CA VAL A 82 -0.33 -11.11 7.29
C VAL A 82 -1.83 -11.18 7.58
N ASN A 83 -2.68 -10.50 6.80
CA ASN A 83 -4.13 -10.59 6.95
C ASN A 83 -4.67 -12.01 6.73
N TYR A 84 -4.09 -12.76 5.80
CA TYR A 84 -4.41 -14.17 5.60
C TYR A 84 -4.07 -15.00 6.85
N GLN A 85 -2.89 -14.80 7.45
CA GLN A 85 -2.50 -15.49 8.69
C GLN A 85 -3.39 -15.11 9.87
N ILE A 86 -3.74 -13.82 9.98
CA ILE A 86 -4.71 -13.33 10.99
C ILE A 86 -6.01 -14.13 10.89
N LYS A 87 -6.57 -14.27 9.69
CA LYS A 87 -7.79 -15.06 9.48
C LYS A 87 -7.59 -16.55 9.72
N LYS A 88 -6.52 -17.15 9.18
CA LYS A 88 -6.24 -18.59 9.24
C LYS A 88 -6.05 -19.09 10.68
N LYS A 89 -5.43 -18.27 11.54
CA LYS A 89 -5.09 -18.61 12.93
C LYS A 89 -6.07 -18.01 13.94
N SER A 90 -7.21 -17.48 13.49
CA SER A 90 -8.23 -16.85 14.34
C SER A 90 -7.69 -15.73 15.23
N PHE A 91 -6.82 -14.87 14.70
CA PHE A 91 -6.49 -13.62 15.36
C PHE A 91 -7.49 -12.53 14.96
N LYS A 92 -7.57 -11.47 15.78
CA LYS A 92 -8.37 -10.30 15.46
C LYS A 92 -7.54 -9.03 15.40
N LYS A 93 -8.12 -8.02 14.76
CA LYS A 93 -7.56 -6.68 14.68
C LYS A 93 -8.38 -5.75 15.55
N ILE A 94 -7.72 -5.12 16.52
CA ILE A 94 -8.32 -4.05 17.32
C ILE A 94 -7.57 -2.75 17.09
N HIS A 95 -8.32 -1.65 17.11
CA HIS A 95 -7.76 -0.33 16.88
C HIS A 95 -7.59 0.38 18.21
N TYR A 96 -6.36 0.74 18.55
CA TYR A 96 -6.04 1.50 19.75
C TYR A 96 -5.25 2.72 19.35
N LEU A 97 -5.74 3.90 19.73
CA LEU A 97 -5.16 5.19 19.33
C LEU A 97 -4.85 5.18 17.83
N GLY A 98 -5.86 4.84 17.03
CA GLY A 98 -5.84 4.76 15.57
C GLY A 98 -4.82 3.81 14.92
N CYS A 99 -3.94 3.17 15.67
CA CYS A 99 -3.10 2.10 15.16
C CYS A 99 -3.87 0.78 15.20
N ALA A 100 -3.73 -0.02 14.15
CA ALA A 100 -4.25 -1.39 14.13
C ALA A 100 -3.26 -2.33 14.83
N TYR A 101 -3.76 -3.12 15.77
CA TYR A 101 -3.01 -4.16 16.47
C TYR A 101 -3.61 -5.52 16.18
N ILE A 102 -2.75 -6.50 16.00
CA ILE A 102 -3.12 -7.92 15.99
C ILE A 102 -3.17 -8.37 17.45
N VAL A 103 -4.26 -9.02 17.85
CA VAL A 103 -4.43 -9.61 19.18
C VAL A 103 -5.05 -11.01 19.09
N PRO A 104 -4.90 -11.84 20.13
CA PRO A 104 -5.63 -13.11 20.25
C PRO A 104 -7.16 -12.95 20.16
N ASP A 105 -7.86 -13.97 19.69
CA ASP A 105 -9.31 -13.90 19.41
C ASP A 105 -10.15 -13.51 20.64
N ASP A 106 -9.72 -13.99 21.82
CA ASP A 106 -10.37 -13.77 23.11
C ASP A 106 -10.21 -12.33 23.65
N SER A 107 -9.32 -11.52 23.06
CA SER A 107 -8.87 -10.25 23.66
C SER A 107 -9.71 -9.04 23.27
N GLU A 108 -10.84 -8.76 23.93
CA GLU A 108 -11.74 -7.63 23.55
C GLU A 108 -11.07 -6.25 23.54
N GLU A 109 -10.11 -6.03 24.42
CA GLU A 109 -9.31 -4.80 24.50
C GLU A 109 -7.82 -5.12 24.70
N ILE A 110 -6.94 -4.13 24.47
CA ILE A 110 -5.51 -4.30 24.76
C ILE A 110 -5.29 -4.07 26.25
N CYS A 111 -5.08 -5.15 27.01
CA CYS A 111 -4.72 -5.10 28.42
C CYS A 111 -3.20 -5.02 28.59
N GLY A 112 -2.71 -3.90 29.15
CA GLY A 112 -1.30 -3.72 29.50
C GLY A 112 -0.59 -2.62 28.73
N LYS A 113 0.74 -2.62 28.79
CA LYS A 113 1.57 -1.60 28.14
C LYS A 113 1.77 -1.94 26.67
N ILE A 114 1.43 -1.03 25.77
CA ILE A 114 1.75 -1.17 24.34
C ILE A 114 3.26 -1.11 24.14
N ILE A 115 3.79 -2.00 23.30
CA ILE A 115 5.20 -1.96 22.92
C ILE A 115 5.50 -0.70 22.09
N PRO A 116 6.43 0.17 22.53
CA PRO A 116 6.86 1.31 21.74
C PRO A 116 7.63 0.86 20.50
N GLU A 117 7.58 1.67 19.42
CA GLU A 117 8.29 1.39 18.17
C GLU A 117 9.78 1.08 18.36
N ARG A 118 10.47 1.85 19.22
CA ARG A 118 11.89 1.63 19.51
C ARG A 118 12.15 0.22 20.03
N ASP A 119 11.33 -0.23 20.96
CA ASP A 119 11.50 -1.53 21.62
C ASP A 119 11.04 -2.66 20.69
N PHE A 120 10.00 -2.43 19.87
CA PHE A 120 9.56 -3.35 18.82
C PHE A 120 10.66 -3.59 17.76
N ASN A 121 11.37 -2.53 17.37
CA ASN A 121 12.44 -2.62 16.37
C ASN A 121 13.69 -3.35 16.88
N GLN A 122 13.83 -3.54 18.20
CA GLN A 122 14.90 -4.28 18.85
C GLN A 122 14.58 -5.76 19.06
N LEU A 123 13.36 -6.19 18.72
CA LEU A 123 12.98 -7.60 18.84
C LEU A 123 13.85 -8.49 17.96
N PRO A 124 14.09 -9.76 18.36
CA PRO A 124 14.95 -10.67 17.60
C PRO A 124 14.49 -10.86 16.14
N ILE A 125 15.44 -10.74 15.20
CA ILE A 125 15.21 -10.84 13.75
C ILE A 125 14.52 -12.14 13.34
N LYS A 126 14.70 -13.22 14.10
CA LYS A 126 14.06 -14.54 13.86
C LYS A 126 12.53 -14.46 13.76
N PHE A 127 11.89 -13.51 14.44
CA PHE A 127 10.44 -13.31 14.41
C PHE A 127 9.94 -12.56 13.16
N PHE A 128 10.87 -11.96 12.40
CA PHE A 128 10.59 -11.17 11.21
C PHE A 128 11.02 -11.86 9.92
N LYS A 129 11.31 -13.16 9.98
CA LYS A 129 11.37 -14.04 8.81
C LYS A 129 9.99 -14.64 8.62
N TYR A 130 9.41 -14.48 7.44
CA TYR A 130 8.04 -14.97 7.18
C TYR A 130 8.00 -16.50 7.32
N SER A 131 7.32 -16.99 8.37
CA SER A 131 7.06 -18.41 8.62
C SER A 131 5.56 -18.63 8.82
N GLU A 132 5.07 -19.87 8.86
CA GLU A 132 3.64 -20.10 9.08
C GLU A 132 3.18 -19.69 10.50
N ASN A 133 4.10 -19.64 11.47
CA ASN A 133 3.79 -19.43 12.88
C ASN A 133 4.39 -18.14 13.48
N PHE A 134 5.04 -17.29 12.69
CA PHE A 134 5.75 -16.12 13.21
C PHE A 134 4.91 -15.18 14.10
N ILE A 135 3.60 -15.03 13.81
CA ILE A 135 2.68 -14.23 14.65
C ILE A 135 2.50 -14.88 16.04
N ASN A 136 2.36 -16.20 16.10
CA ASN A 136 2.28 -16.94 17.38
C ASN A 136 3.59 -16.81 18.16
N ASP A 137 4.72 -17.03 17.48
CA ASP A 137 6.05 -16.96 18.11
C ASP A 137 6.31 -15.56 18.67
N LEU A 138 5.89 -14.53 17.94
CA LEU A 138 5.99 -13.14 18.36
C LEU A 138 5.06 -12.83 19.56
N PHE A 139 3.84 -13.36 19.58
CA PHE A 139 2.96 -13.23 20.76
C PHE A 139 3.52 -13.91 21.98
N GLN A 140 4.03 -15.14 21.82
CA GLN A 140 4.64 -15.90 22.90
C GLN A 140 5.83 -15.14 23.49
N TYR A 141 6.70 -14.61 22.62
CA TYR A 141 7.82 -13.77 23.06
C TYR A 141 7.36 -12.52 23.80
N LEU A 142 6.35 -11.80 23.30
CA LEU A 142 5.83 -10.62 24.00
C LEU A 142 5.27 -10.97 25.39
N LYS A 143 4.63 -12.14 25.55
CA LYS A 143 4.06 -12.60 26.83
C LYS A 143 5.12 -13.09 27.82
N GLU A 144 6.11 -13.86 27.35
CA GLU A 144 7.06 -14.59 28.20
C GLU A 144 8.33 -13.76 28.48
N GLU A 145 8.79 -12.99 27.50
CA GLU A 145 10.11 -12.34 27.53
C GLU A 145 10.02 -10.82 27.68
N THR A 146 8.82 -10.24 27.68
CA THR A 146 8.62 -8.78 27.80
C THR A 146 7.50 -8.42 28.78
N ASN A 147 7.48 -7.16 29.20
CA ASN A 147 6.40 -6.61 30.05
C ASN A 147 5.29 -5.91 29.23
N PHE A 148 5.22 -6.18 27.92
CA PHE A 148 4.25 -5.57 27.02
C PHE A 148 3.00 -6.43 26.86
N ALA A 149 1.91 -5.78 26.49
CA ALA A 149 0.68 -6.47 26.12
C ALA A 149 0.93 -7.39 24.91
N ALA A 150 0.17 -8.49 24.84
CA ALA A 150 0.14 -9.37 23.68
C ALA A 150 -0.64 -8.70 22.51
N ALA A 151 -0.11 -7.59 22.02
CA ALA A 151 -0.68 -6.78 20.96
C ALA A 151 0.43 -6.36 20.00
N ILE A 152 0.37 -6.88 18.77
CA ILE A 152 1.40 -6.64 17.77
C ILE A 152 0.96 -5.47 16.87
N PRO A 153 1.72 -4.36 16.81
CA PRO A 153 1.41 -3.24 15.92
C PRO A 153 1.52 -3.67 14.45
N LEU A 154 0.39 -3.71 13.73
CA LEU A 154 0.30 -4.29 12.39
C LEU A 154 1.26 -3.61 11.39
N ASN A 155 1.21 -2.29 11.31
CA ASN A 155 2.02 -1.57 10.32
C ASN A 155 3.51 -1.70 10.61
N LEU A 156 3.91 -1.61 11.88
CA LEU A 156 5.30 -1.82 12.31
C LEU A 156 5.77 -3.24 11.99
N LEU A 157 4.90 -4.25 12.15
CA LEU A 157 5.20 -5.61 11.73
C LEU A 157 5.46 -5.68 10.22
N ILE A 158 4.61 -5.05 9.38
CA ILE A 158 4.81 -5.06 7.93
C ILE A 158 6.11 -4.39 7.53
N PHE A 159 6.44 -3.23 8.11
CA PHE A 159 7.72 -2.55 7.86
C PHE A 159 8.90 -3.44 8.26
N LYS A 160 8.84 -4.03 9.45
CA LYS A 160 9.94 -4.87 9.93
C LYS A 160 10.11 -6.15 9.10
N LEU A 161 9.00 -6.74 8.66
CA LEU A 161 9.01 -7.84 7.70
C LEU A 161 9.63 -7.40 6.38
N LYS A 162 9.25 -6.25 5.83
CA LYS A 162 9.80 -5.71 4.58
C LYS A 162 11.32 -5.47 4.69
N ASP A 163 11.78 -4.87 5.79
CA ASP A 163 13.20 -4.61 6.04
C ASP A 163 14.00 -5.91 6.18
N THR A 164 13.38 -6.95 6.72
CA THR A 164 14.03 -8.26 6.97
C THR A 164 13.94 -9.19 5.74
N ASP A 165 12.85 -9.12 4.97
CA ASP A 165 12.60 -9.91 3.75
C ASP A 165 13.31 -9.35 2.51
N SER A 166 14.07 -8.25 2.62
CA SER A 166 14.92 -7.74 1.53
C SER A 166 15.95 -8.78 1.05
N SER A 167 16.21 -9.84 1.83
CA SER A 167 17.01 -11.01 1.46
C SER A 167 16.21 -12.31 1.25
N CYS A 168 14.88 -12.31 1.41
CA CYS A 168 14.07 -13.54 1.50
C CYS A 168 13.11 -13.76 0.33
N PHE A 169 13.15 -12.93 -0.71
CA PHE A 169 12.62 -13.31 -2.01
C PHE A 169 13.64 -14.18 -2.75
N THR A 170 13.87 -15.39 -2.24
CA THR A 170 14.08 -16.50 -3.16
C THR A 170 12.81 -16.58 -3.99
N ILE A 171 12.89 -16.03 -5.20
CA ILE A 171 12.14 -16.51 -6.35
C ILE A 171 12.13 -18.03 -6.21
N SER A 172 10.95 -18.64 -6.17
CA SER A 172 10.81 -20.09 -6.12
C SER A 172 11.82 -20.72 -7.07
N GLU A 173 12.69 -21.59 -6.55
CA GLU A 173 13.84 -22.24 -7.21
C GLU A 173 13.51 -23.05 -8.47
N SER A 174 12.31 -22.89 -9.05
CA SER A 174 11.98 -23.40 -10.38
C SER A 174 12.21 -22.39 -11.52
N THR A 175 12.67 -21.16 -11.25
CA THR A 175 12.85 -20.12 -12.30
C THR A 175 14.16 -19.33 -12.22
N SER A 176 14.92 -19.43 -11.12
CA SER A 176 16.12 -18.63 -10.89
C SER A 176 17.38 -19.10 -11.63
N GLU A 177 17.38 -20.29 -12.24
CA GLU A 177 18.51 -20.76 -13.07
C GLU A 177 18.39 -20.38 -14.56
N GLN A 178 17.33 -19.68 -14.98
CA GLN A 178 17.14 -19.27 -16.38
C GLN A 178 17.05 -17.76 -16.60
N ILE A 179 16.96 -16.97 -15.52
CA ILE A 179 17.13 -15.51 -15.59
C ILE A 179 18.62 -15.19 -15.43
N GLU A 180 19.45 -15.80 -16.28
CA GLU A 180 20.72 -15.18 -16.65
C GLU A 180 20.35 -13.84 -17.31
N GLU A 181 20.67 -12.73 -16.65
CA GLU A 181 20.87 -11.41 -17.27
C GLU A 181 19.84 -10.96 -18.33
N ARG A 182 18.55 -11.27 -18.16
CA ARG A 182 17.52 -10.62 -18.96
C ARG A 182 17.31 -9.22 -18.42
N ASP A 183 17.85 -8.26 -19.15
CA ASP A 183 17.58 -6.85 -18.96
C ASP A 183 16.06 -6.64 -18.91
N ILE A 184 15.52 -6.33 -17.73
CA ILE A 184 14.10 -6.08 -17.50
C ILE A 184 13.60 -5.01 -18.47
N ASP A 185 14.48 -4.11 -18.89
CA ASP A 185 14.20 -3.05 -19.84
C ASP A 185 13.89 -3.64 -21.22
N SER A 186 14.66 -4.65 -21.65
CA SER A 186 14.41 -5.36 -22.91
C SER A 186 13.09 -6.13 -22.90
N VAL A 187 12.71 -6.74 -21.76
CA VAL A 187 11.45 -7.47 -21.59
C VAL A 187 10.25 -6.52 -21.73
N VAL A 188 10.32 -5.38 -21.05
CA VAL A 188 9.26 -4.36 -21.09
C VAL A 188 9.18 -3.72 -22.47
N GLU A 189 10.30 -3.44 -23.13
CA GLU A 189 10.34 -2.88 -24.49
C GLU A 189 9.71 -3.83 -25.52
N ILE A 190 10.01 -5.13 -25.46
CA ILE A 190 9.41 -6.13 -26.36
C ILE A 190 7.90 -6.22 -26.13
N ALA A 191 7.45 -6.23 -24.88
CA ALA A 191 6.03 -6.29 -24.55
C ALA A 191 5.26 -5.03 -24.99
N ILE A 192 5.83 -3.84 -24.81
CA ILE A 192 5.29 -2.58 -25.34
C ILE A 192 5.19 -2.68 -26.86
N LYS A 193 6.26 -3.08 -27.54
CA LYS A 193 6.29 -3.17 -29.01
C LYS A 193 5.16 -4.07 -29.53
N ARG A 194 4.98 -5.27 -28.94
CA ARG A 194 3.90 -6.20 -29.32
C ARG A 194 2.50 -5.62 -29.05
N ALA A 195 2.32 -4.89 -27.94
CA ALA A 195 1.07 -4.20 -27.66
C ALA A 195 0.78 -3.06 -28.66
N LEU A 196 1.81 -2.31 -29.07
CA LEU A 196 1.70 -1.24 -30.06
C LEU A 196 1.46 -1.76 -31.48
N GLU A 197 2.08 -2.88 -31.86
CA GLU A 197 1.78 -3.58 -33.11
C GLU A 197 0.30 -3.99 -33.14
N LYS A 198 -0.22 -4.54 -32.03
CA LYS A 198 -1.63 -4.91 -31.94
C LYS A 198 -2.58 -3.71 -32.00
N LEU A 199 -2.20 -2.58 -31.40
CA LEU A 199 -2.91 -1.31 -31.47
C LEU A 199 -3.02 -0.84 -32.93
N ASN A 200 -1.91 -0.84 -33.66
CA ASN A 200 -1.86 -0.46 -35.08
C ASN A 200 -2.70 -1.39 -35.95
N ASP A 201 -2.51 -2.71 -35.84
CA ASP A 201 -3.17 -3.69 -36.72
C ASP A 201 -4.68 -3.79 -36.46
N THR A 202 -5.12 -3.61 -35.21
CA THR A 202 -6.51 -3.86 -34.83
C THR A 202 -7.36 -2.59 -34.85
N TYR A 203 -6.78 -1.43 -34.54
CA TYR A 203 -7.54 -0.20 -34.32
C TYR A 203 -7.22 0.91 -35.34
N LEU A 204 -5.99 1.00 -35.86
CA LEU A 204 -5.65 1.95 -36.92
C LEU A 204 -6.11 1.42 -38.28
N GLN A 205 -5.75 0.18 -38.65
CA GLN A 205 -6.13 -0.40 -39.95
C GLN A 205 -7.65 -0.58 -40.10
N LYS A 206 -8.39 -0.69 -38.99
CA LYS A 206 -9.87 -0.77 -38.99
C LYS A 206 -10.55 0.61 -38.81
N SER A 207 -9.80 1.72 -38.93
CA SER A 207 -10.31 3.09 -38.80
C SER A 207 -11.06 3.38 -37.49
N LYS A 208 -10.76 2.64 -36.41
CA LYS A 208 -11.40 2.82 -35.09
C LYS A 208 -10.74 3.93 -34.26
N LEU A 209 -9.48 4.26 -34.59
CA LEU A 209 -8.71 5.34 -33.97
C LEU A 209 -8.09 6.21 -35.05
N ARG A 210 -8.00 7.51 -34.77
CA ARG A 210 -7.24 8.47 -35.57
C ARG A 210 -5.77 8.49 -35.14
N ASN A 211 -4.89 9.01 -35.99
CA ASN A 211 -3.43 9.05 -35.72
C ASN A 211 -3.08 9.87 -34.46
N ASP A 212 -3.83 10.94 -34.16
CA ASP A 212 -3.70 11.72 -32.93
C ASP A 212 -4.06 10.88 -31.69
N GLU A 213 -5.16 10.14 -31.75
CA GLU A 213 -5.61 9.24 -30.67
C GLU A 213 -4.62 8.09 -30.44
N LEU A 214 -4.02 7.57 -31.52
CA LEU A 214 -3.02 6.51 -31.45
C LEU A 214 -1.79 6.95 -30.64
N SER A 215 -1.34 8.19 -30.82
CA SER A 215 -0.20 8.74 -30.08
C SER A 215 -0.49 8.85 -28.57
N VAL A 216 -1.75 9.10 -28.20
CA VAL A 216 -2.20 9.12 -26.80
C VAL A 216 -2.17 7.71 -26.21
N PHE A 217 -2.67 6.70 -26.93
CA PHE A 217 -2.59 5.30 -26.50
C PHE A 217 -1.15 4.82 -26.36
N GLN A 218 -0.26 5.22 -27.27
CA GLN A 218 1.17 4.89 -27.21
C GLN A 218 1.82 5.41 -25.94
N LYS A 219 1.69 6.72 -25.67
CA LYS A 219 2.22 7.34 -24.45
C LYS A 219 1.62 6.71 -23.20
N THR A 220 0.30 6.50 -23.20
CA THR A 220 -0.42 5.87 -22.08
C THR A 220 0.11 4.47 -21.78
N LEU A 221 0.35 3.63 -22.80
CA LEU A 221 0.87 2.27 -22.59
C LEU A 221 2.32 2.27 -22.11
N ILE A 222 3.13 3.22 -22.60
CA ILE A 222 4.51 3.41 -22.15
C ILE A 222 4.53 3.83 -20.67
N ASP A 223 3.72 4.81 -20.29
CA ASP A 223 3.63 5.28 -18.90
C ASP A 223 3.19 4.15 -17.96
N ILE A 224 2.17 3.38 -18.36
CA ILE A 224 1.71 2.20 -17.62
C ILE A 224 2.83 1.16 -17.49
N ALA A 225 3.59 0.90 -18.56
CA ALA A 225 4.65 -0.09 -18.54
C ALA A 225 5.84 0.33 -17.67
N PHE A 226 6.24 1.60 -17.71
CA PHE A 226 7.27 2.16 -16.83
C PHE A 226 6.84 2.14 -15.37
N ASP A 227 5.57 2.44 -15.09
CA ASP A 227 5.02 2.34 -13.75
C ASP A 227 5.01 0.88 -13.26
N LEU A 228 4.53 -0.07 -14.08
CA LEU A 228 4.58 -1.51 -13.77
C LEU A 228 6.01 -2.01 -13.49
N LYS A 229 7.01 -1.55 -14.26
CA LYS A 229 8.42 -1.89 -14.09
C LYS A 229 8.94 -1.48 -12.70
N ASN A 230 8.53 -0.32 -12.21
CA ASN A 230 9.01 0.25 -10.94
C ASN A 230 8.13 -0.11 -9.74
N GLY A 231 7.29 -1.14 -9.85
CA GLY A 231 6.37 -1.54 -8.78
C GLY A 231 5.27 -0.52 -8.55
N GLY A 232 4.75 0.08 -9.61
CA GLY A 232 3.84 1.20 -9.58
C GLY A 232 2.42 0.92 -9.07
N VAL A 233 1.85 2.00 -8.56
CA VAL A 233 0.47 2.17 -8.07
C VAL A 233 -0.47 2.22 -9.25
N ASN A 234 -1.71 1.77 -9.11
CA ASN A 234 -2.70 1.86 -10.18
C ASN A 234 -3.56 3.13 -10.02
N PRO A 235 -3.14 4.34 -10.46
CA PRO A 235 -4.12 5.39 -10.74
C PRO A 235 -4.98 4.82 -11.86
N GLY A 236 -6.23 4.47 -11.57
CA GLY A 236 -7.05 3.68 -12.49
C GLY A 236 -6.93 4.17 -13.94
N LEU A 237 -6.82 3.24 -14.90
CA LEU A 237 -6.34 3.45 -16.29
C LEU A 237 -6.75 4.77 -16.98
N HIS A 238 -7.94 5.28 -16.67
CA HIS A 238 -8.42 6.60 -17.10
C HIS A 238 -7.43 7.74 -16.77
N LYS A 239 -6.76 7.72 -15.61
CA LYS A 239 -5.82 8.76 -15.19
C LYS A 239 -4.62 8.85 -16.15
N TYR A 240 -4.01 7.70 -16.49
CA TYR A 240 -2.93 7.65 -17.50
C TYR A 240 -3.38 8.19 -18.86
N PHE A 241 -4.61 7.85 -19.28
CA PHE A 241 -5.14 8.29 -20.55
C PHE A 241 -5.44 9.79 -20.59
N LEU A 242 -6.06 10.32 -19.53
CA LEU A 242 -6.43 11.73 -19.42
C LEU A 242 -5.20 12.64 -19.32
N LEU A 243 -4.15 12.19 -18.64
CA LEU A 243 -2.86 12.90 -18.58
C LEU A 243 -2.24 13.09 -19.97
N ASN A 244 -2.41 12.09 -20.83
CA ASN A 244 -1.90 12.10 -22.21
C ASN A 244 -2.87 12.75 -23.21
N HIS A 245 -4.13 13.02 -22.81
CA HIS A 245 -5.17 13.58 -23.66
C HIS A 245 -5.77 14.85 -23.04
N GLY A 246 -5.02 15.95 -23.08
CA GLY A 246 -5.24 17.17 -22.28
C GLY A 246 -6.59 17.90 -22.35
N ASN A 247 -7.54 17.49 -23.20
CA ASN A 247 -8.88 18.08 -23.33
C ASN A 247 -10.03 17.05 -23.26
N LEU A 248 -9.78 15.83 -22.78
CA LEU A 248 -10.82 14.80 -22.67
C LEU A 248 -11.49 14.81 -21.30
N THR A 249 -12.81 14.68 -21.26
CA THR A 249 -13.54 14.44 -20.01
C THR A 249 -13.55 12.95 -19.64
N TYR A 250 -13.80 12.64 -18.36
CA TYR A 250 -13.92 11.25 -17.91
C TYR A 250 -15.10 10.50 -18.59
N GLU A 251 -16.21 11.18 -18.86
CA GLU A 251 -17.36 10.57 -19.53
C GLU A 251 -17.05 10.20 -20.99
N GLU A 252 -16.30 11.05 -21.71
CA GLU A 252 -15.85 10.74 -23.07
C GLU A 252 -14.84 9.58 -23.08
N TYR A 253 -13.94 9.52 -22.09
CA TYR A 253 -13.07 8.37 -21.87
C TYR A 253 -13.86 7.08 -21.71
N LYS A 254 -14.87 7.09 -20.82
CA LYS A 254 -15.69 5.93 -20.49
C LYS A 254 -16.45 5.40 -21.69
N LEU A 255 -17.05 6.29 -22.48
CA LEU A 255 -17.85 5.92 -23.65
C LEU A 255 -17.00 5.40 -24.81
N ARG A 256 -15.83 5.98 -25.05
CA ARG A 256 -15.09 5.78 -26.31
C ARG A 256 -13.79 4.98 -26.17
N TYR A 257 -13.07 5.11 -25.05
CA TYR A 257 -11.68 4.64 -24.95
C TYR A 257 -11.44 3.57 -23.88
N GLN A 258 -12.30 3.48 -22.86
CA GLN A 258 -12.14 2.53 -21.75
C GLN A 258 -11.94 1.08 -22.21
N ASN A 259 -12.83 0.57 -23.05
CA ASN A 259 -12.78 -0.82 -23.51
C ASN A 259 -11.51 -1.13 -24.32
N ILE A 260 -11.03 -0.14 -25.08
CA ILE A 260 -9.82 -0.26 -25.90
C ILE A 260 -8.59 -0.30 -24.98
N LEU A 261 -8.53 0.61 -24.01
CA LEU A 261 -7.40 0.68 -23.07
C LEU A 261 -7.34 -0.54 -22.15
N GLU A 262 -8.47 -1.01 -21.63
CA GLU A 262 -8.54 -2.23 -20.81
C GLU A 262 -8.08 -3.46 -21.58
N TYR A 263 -8.46 -3.57 -22.85
CA TYR A 263 -8.02 -4.66 -23.72
C TYR A 263 -6.50 -4.63 -23.94
N LEU A 264 -5.95 -3.46 -24.32
CA LEU A 264 -4.52 -3.30 -24.54
C LEU A 264 -3.71 -3.50 -23.26
N PHE A 265 -4.23 -3.07 -22.10
CA PHE A 265 -3.61 -3.32 -20.81
C PHE A 265 -3.56 -4.81 -20.45
N LYS A 266 -4.63 -5.56 -20.73
CA LYS A 266 -4.63 -7.02 -20.55
C LYS A 266 -3.59 -7.69 -21.44
N LEU A 267 -3.48 -7.27 -22.70
CA LEU A 267 -2.46 -7.77 -23.63
C LEU A 267 -1.05 -7.43 -23.19
N LEU A 268 -0.80 -6.19 -22.76
CA LEU A 268 0.51 -5.76 -22.26
C LEU A 268 0.97 -6.64 -21.10
N LYS A 269 0.11 -6.88 -20.10
CA LYS A 269 0.42 -7.78 -18.99
C LYS A 269 0.67 -9.22 -19.43
N HIS A 270 -0.10 -9.70 -20.40
CA HIS A 270 0.09 -11.04 -20.96
C HIS A 270 1.44 -11.16 -21.67
N TYR A 271 1.83 -10.17 -22.48
CA TYR A 271 3.14 -10.17 -23.15
C TYR A 271 4.29 -10.03 -22.17
N ILE A 272 4.18 -9.20 -21.13
CA ILE A 272 5.18 -9.14 -20.06
C ILE A 272 5.32 -10.51 -19.40
N ALA A 273 4.21 -11.20 -19.08
CA ALA A 273 4.26 -12.55 -18.53
C ALA A 273 4.89 -13.57 -19.48
N GLU A 274 4.52 -13.56 -20.77
CA GLU A 274 5.12 -14.45 -21.78
C GLU A 274 6.64 -14.26 -21.90
N GLU A 275 7.13 -13.02 -21.91
CA GLU A 275 8.57 -12.74 -22.05
C GLU A 275 9.34 -13.02 -20.74
N LEU A 276 8.67 -13.01 -19.58
CA LEU A 276 9.22 -13.46 -18.30
C LEU A 276 9.25 -14.98 -18.15
N ASP A 277 8.31 -15.70 -18.79
CA ASP A 277 8.20 -17.17 -18.78
C ASP A 277 9.06 -17.88 -19.85
N ARG A 278 9.52 -17.13 -20.87
CA ARG A 278 10.48 -17.63 -21.88
C ARG A 278 11.86 -17.86 -21.29
#